data_AF-A0A821KJM1-F1
#
_entry.id   AF-A0A821KJM1-F1
#
_cell.length_a   1.000
_cell.length_b   1.000
_cell.length_c   1.000
_cell.angle_alpha   90.00
_cell.angle_beta   90.00
_cell.angle_gamma   90.00
#
_symmetry.space_group_name_H-M   'P 1'
#
loop_
_entity.id
_entity.type
_entity.pdbx_description
1 polymer ?
#
loop_
_entity_poly.entity_id
_entity_poly.type
_entity_poly.pdbx_seq_one_letter_code
_entity_poly.pdbx_strand_id
1 'polypeptide(L)'
;MKILVLKTVEREDVPFIAKILGCKPITSLDHFQQDMVGSIDLVEEKLQLAQIKSLRIKTYVERSNVSKITSVAHSDHSVSMLLRSSSKLEFEEAARSVHDALFVIRYFVIERFRALCAGEAVSEIELSVHFSEYAQSLSGVDHYCIREFTEALEFTPCRLTANAD
;
A
#
# COMPACT_ATOMS: atom_id res chain seq x y z
N MET A 1 36.28 16.40 8.01
CA MET A 1 34.98 15.70 8.12
C MET A 1 34.36 15.61 6.74
N LYS A 2 33.87 14.44 6.33
CA LYS A 2 33.08 14.29 5.09
C LYS A 2 31.61 14.36 5.48
N ILE A 3 31.00 15.54 5.35
CA ILE A 3 29.56 15.75 5.62
C ILE A 3 28.85 15.78 4.27
N LEU A 4 27.94 14.83 4.04
CA LEU A 4 27.06 14.84 2.87
C LEU A 4 25.89 15.80 3.17
N VAL A 5 25.68 16.78 2.29
CA VAL A 5 24.61 17.77 2.45
C VAL A 5 23.66 17.67 1.27
N LEU A 6 22.38 17.45 1.57
CA LEU A 6 21.29 17.45 0.60
C LEU A 6 20.60 18.81 0.65
N LYS A 7 20.70 19.58 -0.43
CA LYS A 7 20.19 20.96 -0.49
C LYS A 7 18.73 21.05 -0.94
N THR A 8 18.26 20.04 -1.67
CA THR A 8 16.95 20.05 -2.32
C THR A 8 16.14 18.88 -1.80
N VAL A 9 15.33 19.14 -0.78
CA VAL A 9 14.37 18.19 -0.22
C VAL A 9 13.01 18.88 -0.23
N GLU A 10 12.00 18.19 -0.73
CA GLU A 10 10.64 18.73 -0.75
C GLU A 10 10.12 18.82 0.69
N ARG A 11 9.42 19.91 1.01
CA ARG A 11 8.93 20.16 2.37
C ARG A 11 7.94 19.09 2.83
N GLU A 12 7.20 18.51 1.88
CA GLU A 12 6.21 17.46 2.10
C GLU A 12 6.86 16.14 2.54
N ASP A 13 8.11 15.88 2.14
CA ASP A 13 8.87 14.67 2.50
C ASP A 13 9.55 14.79 3.87
N VAL A 14 9.77 16.00 4.38
CA VAL A 14 10.49 16.23 5.64
C VAL A 14 9.86 15.48 6.82
N PRO A 15 8.53 15.48 7.05
CA PRO A 15 7.92 14.70 8.12
C PRO A 15 8.12 13.19 7.97
N PHE A 16 8.09 12.68 6.74
CA PHE A 16 8.29 11.26 6.45
C PHE A 16 9.74 10.84 6.73
N ILE A 17 10.70 11.62 6.23
CA ILE A 17 12.13 11.38 6.47
C ILE A 17 12.45 11.49 7.97
N ALA A 18 11.92 12.51 8.65
CA ALA A 18 12.09 12.68 10.09
C ALA A 18 11.57 11.47 10.88
N LYS A 19 10.39 10.97 10.50
CA LYS A 19 9.78 9.77 11.09
C LYS A 19 10.62 8.51 10.86
N ILE A 20 11.14 8.31 9.64
CA ILE A 20 11.97 7.15 9.29
C ILE A 20 13.29 7.16 10.04
N LEU A 21 13.95 8.31 10.09
CA LEU A 21 15.27 8.46 10.68
C LEU A 21 15.22 8.61 12.21
N GLY A 22 14.03 8.73 12.80
CA GLY A 22 13.86 9.03 14.22
C GLY A 22 14.42 10.39 14.63
N CYS A 23 14.58 11.31 13.68
CA CYS A 23 15.14 12.65 13.92
C CYS A 23 14.03 13.71 14.01
N LYS A 24 14.33 14.85 14.63
CA LYS A 24 13.37 15.96 14.74
C LYS A 24 13.81 17.08 13.80
N PRO A 25 12.92 17.60 12.92
CA PRO A 25 13.27 18.71 12.05
C PRO A 25 13.55 19.97 12.87
N ILE A 26 14.61 20.69 12.50
CA ILE A 26 15.08 21.88 13.22
C ILE A 26 14.96 23.10 12.29
N THR A 27 14.47 24.22 12.81
CA THR A 27 14.31 25.48 12.06
C THR A 27 15.53 26.39 12.13
N SER A 28 16.33 26.30 13.20
CA SER A 28 17.46 27.19 13.48
C SER A 28 18.64 26.39 14.05
N LEU A 29 19.87 26.76 13.64
CA LEU A 29 21.09 26.04 14.03
C LEU A 29 21.36 26.05 15.54
N ASP A 30 20.82 27.02 16.26
CA ASP A 30 20.98 27.15 17.72
C ASP A 30 20.28 26.03 18.50
N HIS A 31 19.32 25.34 17.87
CA HIS A 31 18.59 24.21 18.46
C HIS A 31 19.17 22.85 18.08
N PHE A 32 20.40 22.82 17.55
CA PHE A 32 21.09 21.59 17.18
C PHE A 32 21.60 20.84 18.42
N GLN A 33 20.76 19.96 18.95
CA GLN A 33 21.04 19.10 20.11
C GLN A 33 21.21 17.65 19.68
N GLN A 34 21.91 16.84 20.50
CA GLN A 34 22.14 15.41 20.23
C GLN A 34 20.83 14.61 20.16
N ASP A 35 19.78 15.07 20.83
CA ASP A 35 18.45 14.43 20.80
C ASP A 35 17.71 14.62 19.47
N MET A 36 18.20 15.49 18.59
CA MET A 36 17.54 15.81 17.32
C MET A 36 18.13 15.03 16.14
N VAL A 37 19.26 14.32 16.33
CA VAL A 37 19.92 13.52 15.30
C VAL A 37 19.50 12.06 15.35
N GLY A 38 19.30 11.45 14.18
CA GLY A 38 19.02 10.03 14.02
C GLY A 38 20.30 9.22 13.78
N SER A 39 20.28 7.93 14.12
CA SER A 39 21.36 6.99 13.81
C SER A 39 20.99 6.14 12.59
N ILE A 40 21.93 5.96 11.66
CA ILE A 40 21.73 5.21 10.42
C ILE A 40 23.01 4.39 10.16
N ASP A 41 22.84 3.12 9.78
CA ASP A 41 23.97 2.22 9.52
C ASP A 41 24.66 2.52 8.18
N LEU A 42 23.87 2.77 7.12
CA LEU A 42 24.38 2.92 5.77
C LEU A 42 23.64 4.00 4.97
N VAL A 43 24.42 4.95 4.45
CA VAL A 43 23.96 5.96 3.50
C VAL A 43 24.74 5.79 2.20
N GLU A 44 24.04 5.44 1.12
CA GLU A 44 24.62 5.32 -0.22
C GLU A 44 23.95 6.33 -1.17
N GLU A 45 24.76 7.20 -1.78
CA GLU A 45 24.33 7.96 -2.97
C GLU A 45 24.57 7.08 -4.20
N LYS A 46 23.48 6.71 -4.91
CA LYS A 46 23.59 5.99 -6.18
C LYS A 46 23.14 6.87 -7.32
N LEU A 47 24.05 7.09 -8.26
CA LEU A 47 23.73 7.53 -9.60
C LEU A 47 23.16 6.32 -10.36
N GLN A 48 21.87 6.37 -10.67
CA GLN A 48 21.25 5.36 -11.52
C GLN A 48 20.90 5.99 -12.88
N LEU A 49 21.23 5.26 -13.96
CA LEU A 49 21.01 5.59 -15.37
C LEU A 49 21.00 7.11 -15.67
N ALA A 50 22.21 7.65 -15.81
CA ALA A 50 22.61 8.92 -16.43
C ALA A 50 21.96 10.25 -15.96
N GLN A 51 20.79 10.30 -15.31
CA GLN A 51 20.13 11.58 -15.00
C GLN A 51 19.37 11.65 -13.67
N ILE A 52 19.18 10.55 -12.94
CA ILE A 52 18.47 10.58 -11.65
C ILE A 52 19.43 10.19 -10.52
N LYS A 53 19.75 11.18 -9.68
CA LYS A 53 20.43 10.95 -8.40
C LYS A 53 19.42 10.42 -7.40
N SER A 54 19.62 9.20 -6.93
CA SER A 54 18.78 8.61 -5.89
C SER A 54 19.62 8.32 -4.66
N LEU A 55 19.16 8.78 -3.49
CA LEU A 55 19.76 8.42 -2.22
C LEU A 55 19.07 7.19 -1.67
N ARG A 56 19.85 6.14 -1.45
CA ARG A 56 19.39 4.94 -0.79
C ARG A 56 19.89 4.97 0.64
N ILE A 57 18.99 5.27 1.55
CA ILE A 57 19.24 5.12 2.98
C ILE A 57 18.83 3.70 3.34
N LYS A 58 19.77 2.89 3.82
CA LYS A 58 19.51 1.55 4.35
C LYS A 58 19.79 1.57 5.84
N THR A 59 18.75 1.38 6.63
CA THR A 59 18.90 0.98 8.02
C THR A 59 18.94 -0.54 8.04
N TYR A 60 20.06 -1.12 8.46
CA TYR A 60 20.18 -2.56 8.69
C TYR A 60 19.79 -2.82 10.13
N VAL A 61 18.52 -3.20 10.35
CA VAL A 61 18.23 -3.98 11.56
C VAL A 61 18.75 -5.39 11.28
N GLU A 62 19.98 -5.68 11.69
CA GLU A 62 20.44 -7.07 11.72
C GLU A 62 19.45 -7.88 12.57
N ARG A 63 18.68 -8.76 11.93
CA ARG A 63 18.05 -9.89 12.62
C ARG A 63 19.13 -10.95 12.86
N SER A 64 20.17 -10.61 13.61
CA SER A 64 21.13 -11.56 14.15
C SER A 64 20.62 -11.97 15.54
N ASN A 65 19.89 -13.08 15.56
CA ASN A 65 19.46 -13.83 16.75
C ASN A 65 18.39 -13.17 17.65
N VAL A 66 17.42 -14.01 18.00
CA VAL A 66 16.39 -13.76 19.01
C VAL A 66 17.07 -13.61 20.38
N SER A 67 17.59 -12.42 20.69
CA SER A 67 17.85 -11.93 22.04
C SER A 67 18.64 -10.62 21.98
N LYS A 68 18.07 -9.53 22.50
CA LYS A 68 18.62 -8.16 22.64
C LYS A 68 18.49 -7.25 21.41
N ILE A 69 17.24 -6.86 21.15
CA ILE A 69 16.91 -5.61 20.47
C ILE A 69 17.48 -4.47 21.34
N THR A 70 18.61 -3.90 20.92
CA THR A 70 19.20 -2.73 21.58
C THR A 70 18.99 -1.53 20.66
N SER A 71 17.88 -0.84 20.91
CA SER A 71 17.66 0.60 20.69
C SER A 71 18.22 1.22 19.41
N VAL A 72 17.55 1.02 18.28
CA VAL A 72 17.21 2.16 17.43
C VAL A 72 15.73 2.43 17.66
N ALA A 73 15.46 3.35 18.57
CA ALA A 73 14.11 3.77 18.82
C ALA A 73 13.65 4.60 17.61
N HIS A 74 12.52 4.21 17.01
CA HIS A 74 11.68 5.03 16.13
C HIS A 74 11.83 4.84 14.60
N SER A 75 11.53 3.63 14.10
CA SER A 75 10.37 3.34 13.22
C SER A 75 10.61 2.06 12.40
N ASP A 76 10.57 0.91 13.06
CA ASP A 76 10.85 -0.43 12.47
C ASP A 76 9.89 -0.88 11.34
N HIS A 77 9.03 0.01 10.84
CA HIS A 77 7.89 -0.35 9.97
C HIS A 77 7.73 0.55 8.73
N SER A 78 8.72 1.37 8.37
CA SER A 78 8.65 2.19 7.17
C SER A 78 9.43 1.55 6.01
N VAL A 79 8.75 1.38 4.88
CA VAL A 79 9.32 0.83 3.64
C VAL A 79 9.05 1.83 2.51
N SER A 80 10.07 2.06 1.68
CA SER A 80 9.94 2.85 0.45
C SER A 80 10.16 1.94 -0.76
N MET A 81 9.24 1.99 -1.72
CA MET A 81 9.36 1.24 -2.97
C MET A 81 9.66 2.20 -4.12
N LEU A 82 10.67 1.89 -4.93
CA LEU A 82 11.04 2.67 -6.10
C LEU A 82 10.47 2.01 -7.36
N LEU A 83 9.47 2.65 -7.95
CA LEU A 83 8.90 2.23 -9.23
C LEU A 83 9.61 2.92 -10.39
N ARG A 84 9.82 2.18 -11.48
CA ARG A 84 10.45 2.67 -12.70
C ARG A 84 9.64 2.24 -13.90
N SER A 85 9.43 3.17 -14.82
CA SER A 85 8.85 2.88 -16.13
C SER A 85 9.50 3.80 -17.17
N SER A 86 9.51 3.33 -18.42
CA SER A 86 9.89 4.09 -19.61
C SER A 86 8.84 5.11 -20.06
N SER A 87 7.57 4.96 -19.62
CA SER A 87 6.46 5.80 -20.02
C SER A 87 5.75 6.39 -18.81
N LYS A 88 5.33 7.66 -18.92
CA LYS A 88 4.59 8.34 -17.85
C LYS A 88 3.26 7.63 -17.54
N LEU A 89 2.55 7.17 -18.58
CA LEU A 89 1.25 6.51 -18.41
C LEU A 89 1.38 5.17 -17.67
N GLU A 90 2.38 4.37 -18.06
CA GLU A 90 2.68 3.10 -17.39
C GLU A 90 3.14 3.31 -15.95
N PHE A 91 3.90 4.37 -15.66
CA PHE A 91 4.29 4.70 -14.29
C PHE A 91 3.07 5.01 -13.41
N GLU A 92 2.16 5.85 -13.90
CA GLU A 92 0.93 6.22 -13.17
C GLU A 92 0.06 4.99 -12.91
N GLU A 93 -0.09 4.11 -13.90
CA GLU A 93 -0.87 2.88 -13.75
C GLU A 93 -0.19 1.86 -12.83
N ALA A 94 1.14 1.69 -12.92
CA ALA A 94 1.88 0.84 -12.00
C ALA A 94 1.80 1.34 -10.55
N ALA A 95 1.87 2.65 -10.33
CA ALA A 95 1.72 3.26 -9.02
C ALA A 95 0.32 3.04 -8.44
N ARG A 96 -0.73 3.19 -9.26
CA ARG A 96 -2.11 2.86 -8.88
C ARG A 96 -2.26 1.38 -8.54
N SER A 97 -1.77 0.48 -9.40
CA SER A 97 -1.85 -0.97 -9.21
C SER A 97 -1.21 -1.43 -7.90
N VAL A 98 -0.03 -0.89 -7.58
CA VAL A 98 0.65 -1.15 -6.29
C VAL A 98 -0.17 -0.64 -5.11
N HIS A 99 -0.74 0.56 -5.22
CA HIS A 99 -1.56 1.13 -4.17
C HIS A 99 -2.78 0.24 -3.90
N ASP A 100 -3.48 -0.20 -4.95
CA ASP A 100 -4.64 -1.08 -4.83
C ASP A 100 -4.27 -2.42 -4.17
N ALA A 101 -3.14 -3.02 -4.57
CA ALA A 101 -2.64 -4.25 -3.95
C ALA A 101 -2.33 -4.08 -2.45
N LEU A 102 -1.70 -2.96 -2.06
CA LEU A 102 -1.43 -2.66 -0.66
C LEU A 102 -2.71 -2.43 0.14
N PHE A 103 -3.75 -1.85 -0.47
CA PHE A 103 -5.05 -1.68 0.16
C PHE A 103 -5.75 -3.02 0.42
N VAL A 104 -5.67 -3.96 -0.51
CA VAL A 104 -6.20 -5.33 -0.33
C VAL A 104 -5.49 -6.03 0.83
N ILE A 105 -4.15 -5.99 0.88
CA ILE A 105 -3.38 -6.57 1.98
C ILE A 105 -3.75 -5.92 3.32
N ARG A 106 -3.84 -4.58 3.35
CA ARG A 106 -4.25 -3.84 4.53
C ARG A 106 -5.64 -4.27 5.00
N TYR A 107 -6.59 -4.43 4.09
CA TYR A 107 -7.93 -4.90 4.41
C TYR A 107 -7.90 -6.30 5.05
N PHE A 108 -7.16 -7.25 4.45
CA PHE A 108 -7.00 -8.59 5.02
C PHE A 108 -6.42 -8.60 6.43
N VAL A 109 -5.41 -7.76 6.68
CA VAL A 109 -4.76 -7.66 8.00
C VAL A 109 -5.70 -7.03 9.04
N ILE A 110 -6.44 -5.98 8.67
CA ILE A 110 -7.37 -5.30 9.58
C ILE A 110 -8.57 -6.20 9.92
N GLU A 111 -9.15 -6.87 8.91
CA GLU A 111 -10.33 -7.74 9.07
C GLU A 111 -9.99 -9.16 9.55
N ARG A 112 -8.73 -9.42 9.92
CA ARG A 112 -8.23 -10.71 10.42
C ARG A 112 -8.65 -11.90 9.54
N PHE A 113 -8.60 -11.71 8.23
CA PHE A 113 -8.95 -12.74 7.23
C PHE A 113 -10.38 -13.30 7.35
N ARG A 114 -11.31 -12.59 8.00
CA ARG A 114 -12.68 -13.10 8.23
C ARG A 114 -13.60 -12.99 7.02
N ALA A 115 -13.28 -12.12 6.06
CA ALA A 115 -14.11 -11.81 4.90
C ALA A 115 -13.46 -12.29 3.59
N LEU A 116 -12.92 -13.51 3.58
CA LEU A 116 -12.42 -14.12 2.34
C LEU A 116 -13.59 -14.78 1.61
N CYS A 117 -14.00 -14.18 0.49
CA CYS A 117 -14.95 -14.79 -0.45
C CYS A 117 -14.18 -15.46 -1.59
N ALA A 118 -14.79 -16.48 -2.20
CA ALA A 118 -14.29 -17.03 -3.46
C ALA A 118 -14.32 -15.95 -4.55
N GLY A 119 -13.29 -15.94 -5.41
CA GLY A 119 -13.16 -14.99 -6.51
C GLY A 119 -14.05 -15.33 -7.71
N GLU A 120 -13.75 -14.75 -8.87
CA GLU A 120 -14.41 -15.04 -10.17
C GLU A 120 -15.95 -14.94 -10.13
N ALA A 121 -16.46 -14.00 -9.33
CA ALA A 121 -17.88 -13.76 -9.15
C ALA A 121 -18.70 -14.98 -8.67
N VAL A 122 -18.05 -15.94 -7.98
CA VAL A 122 -18.72 -17.10 -7.38
C VAL A 122 -19.74 -16.66 -6.32
N SER A 123 -19.40 -15.64 -5.52
CA SER A 123 -20.32 -15.08 -4.52
C SER A 123 -21.59 -14.50 -5.15
N GLU A 124 -21.48 -13.89 -6.31
CA GLU A 124 -22.58 -13.24 -7.01
C GLU A 124 -23.56 -14.27 -7.58
N ILE A 125 -23.03 -15.39 -8.11
CA ILE A 125 -23.86 -16.53 -8.56
C ILE A 125 -24.56 -17.21 -7.38
N GLU A 126 -23.84 -17.48 -6.29
CA GLU A 126 -24.43 -18.08 -5.08
C GLU A 126 -25.56 -17.20 -4.52
N LEU A 127 -25.35 -15.89 -4.49
CA LEU A 127 -26.38 -14.93 -4.11
C LEU A 127 -27.55 -14.91 -5.09
N SER A 128 -27.30 -14.99 -6.40
CA SER A 128 -28.36 -15.08 -7.42
C SER A 128 -29.28 -16.28 -7.15
N VAL A 129 -28.70 -17.46 -6.90
CA VAL A 129 -29.47 -18.68 -6.59
C VAL A 129 -30.34 -18.47 -5.35
N HIS A 130 -29.77 -17.97 -4.25
CA HIS A 130 -30.51 -17.72 -3.02
C HIS A 130 -31.59 -16.65 -3.17
N PHE A 131 -31.34 -15.56 -3.89
CA PHE A 131 -32.34 -14.52 -4.11
C PHE A 131 -33.45 -15.00 -5.04
N SER A 132 -33.16 -15.88 -6.00
CA SER A 132 -34.17 -16.51 -6.86
C SER A 132 -35.16 -17.35 -6.05
N GLU A 133 -34.66 -18.18 -5.12
CA GLU A 133 -35.50 -18.95 -4.18
C GLU A 133 -36.30 -18.02 -3.26
N TYR A 134 -35.66 -16.98 -2.73
CA TYR A 134 -36.33 -16.01 -1.87
C TYR A 134 -37.43 -15.24 -2.60
N ALA A 135 -37.21 -14.87 -3.86
CA ALA A 135 -38.21 -14.20 -4.69
C ALA A 135 -39.48 -15.04 -4.84
N GLN A 136 -39.36 -16.36 -4.96
CA GLN A 136 -40.51 -17.28 -5.07
C GLN A 136 -41.36 -17.33 -3.79
N SER A 137 -40.75 -17.03 -2.63
CA SER A 137 -41.48 -16.95 -1.35
C SER A 137 -42.31 -15.66 -1.21
N LEU A 138 -41.98 -14.63 -1.99
CA LEU A 138 -42.64 -13.33 -1.97
C LEU A 138 -43.78 -13.27 -2.98
N SER A 139 -44.72 -12.35 -2.74
CA SER A 139 -45.87 -12.12 -3.63
C SER A 139 -46.04 -10.64 -3.92
N GLY A 140 -46.71 -10.33 -5.02
CA GLY A 140 -46.94 -8.94 -5.44
C GLY A 140 -45.70 -8.28 -6.01
N VAL A 141 -45.50 -6.99 -5.70
CA VAL A 141 -44.45 -6.15 -6.31
C VAL A 141 -43.05 -6.57 -5.86
N ASP A 142 -42.90 -7.00 -4.62
CA ASP A 142 -41.60 -7.37 -4.04
C ASP A 142 -40.97 -8.57 -4.76
N HIS A 143 -41.78 -9.53 -5.22
CA HIS A 143 -41.34 -10.63 -6.06
C HIS A 143 -40.61 -10.13 -7.31
N TYR A 144 -41.22 -9.19 -8.03
CA TYR A 144 -40.64 -8.62 -9.24
C TYR A 144 -39.36 -7.85 -8.92
N CYS A 145 -39.36 -7.02 -7.88
CA CYS A 145 -38.17 -6.26 -7.50
C CYS A 145 -36.97 -7.15 -7.16
N ILE A 146 -37.17 -8.22 -6.38
CA ILE A 146 -36.10 -9.14 -6.02
C ILE A 146 -35.64 -9.95 -7.25
N ARG A 147 -36.56 -10.35 -8.13
CA ARG A 147 -36.20 -11.04 -9.37
C ARG A 147 -35.31 -10.18 -10.28
N GLU A 148 -35.67 -8.92 -10.50
CA GLU A 148 -34.83 -8.02 -11.32
C GLU A 148 -33.46 -7.77 -10.67
N PHE A 149 -33.39 -7.70 -9.32
CA PHE A 149 -32.12 -7.62 -8.61
C PHE A 149 -31.28 -8.90 -8.76
N THR A 150 -31.92 -10.06 -8.76
CA THR A 150 -31.29 -11.37 -8.98
C THR A 150 -30.65 -11.43 -10.38
N GLU A 151 -31.40 -11.04 -11.40
CA GLU A 151 -30.88 -10.95 -12.79
C GLU A 151 -29.71 -9.96 -12.90
N ALA A 152 -29.74 -8.86 -12.15
CA ALA A 152 -28.64 -7.90 -12.11
C ALA A 152 -27.34 -8.47 -11.50
N LEU A 153 -27.42 -9.42 -10.57
CA LEU A 153 -26.23 -10.08 -10.00
C LEU A 153 -25.50 -10.96 -11.02
N GLU A 154 -26.23 -11.55 -11.96
CA GLU A 154 -25.66 -12.40 -13.01
C GLU A 154 -24.89 -11.61 -14.08
N PHE A 155 -25.05 -10.28 -14.10
CA PHE A 155 -24.36 -9.41 -15.04
C PHE A 155 -22.84 -9.53 -14.94
N THR A 156 -22.28 -9.46 -13.74
CA THR A 156 -20.82 -9.49 -13.54
C THR A 156 -20.20 -10.83 -13.99
N PRO A 157 -20.70 -12.01 -13.56
CA PRO A 157 -20.26 -13.30 -14.09
C PRO A 157 -20.35 -13.39 -15.62
N CYS A 158 -21.47 -12.96 -16.20
CA CYS A 158 -21.65 -13.00 -17.66
C CYS A 158 -20.66 -12.10 -18.40
N ARG A 159 -20.24 -10.97 -17.81
CA ARG A 159 -19.22 -10.10 -18.39
C ARG A 159 -17.82 -10.69 -18.25
N LEU A 160 -17.52 -11.36 -17.14
CA LEU A 160 -16.25 -12.03 -16.93
C LEU A 160 -16.05 -13.15 -17.96
N THR A 161 -17.07 -13.98 -18.19
CA THR A 161 -17.00 -15.05 -19.20
C THR A 161 -16.88 -14.50 -20.62
N ALA A 162 -17.63 -13.46 -20.98
CA ALA A 162 -17.56 -12.84 -22.30
C ALA A 162 -16.20 -12.18 -22.62
N ASN A 163 -15.47 -11.74 -21.60
CA ASN A 163 -14.14 -11.14 -21.75
C ASN A 163 -12.99 -12.16 -21.66
N ALA A 164 -13.29 -13.42 -21.33
CA ALA A 164 -12.29 -14.48 -21.15
C ALA A 164 -11.99 -15.26 -22.44
N ASP A 165 -12.70 -14.97 -23.53
CA ASP A 165 -12.44 -15.49 -24.89
C ASP A 165 -11.33 -14.68 -25.61
#